data_AF-A0A1B8FHR0-F1
#
_entry.id   AF-A0A1B8FHR0-F1
#
_cell.length_a   1.000
_cell.length_b   1.000
_cell.length_c   1.000
_cell.angle_alpha   90.00
_cell.angle_beta   90.00
_cell.angle_gamma   90.00
#
_symmetry.space_group_name_H-M   'P 1'
#
loop_
_entity.id
_entity.type
_entity.pdbx_description
1 polymer ?
#
loop_
_entity_poly.entity_id
_entity_poly.type
_entity_poly.pdbx_seq_one_letter_code
_entity_poly.pdbx_strand_id
1 'polypeptide(L)'
;MTNSPLISSEESSPELPPSIDFRVSFGSGPGTEVTGWPSKGGIYILTSCLGVELDFLELDRFRDTERPSTSDADSRSDEEAHCNRSEFQSPQQLFKYQGTYLSLLKWQVLILAIIVRQLGATWWDSEHEYNLSWLAYSKPTDSFIRVGWPAGGGVWVLKTTLEGASQKGAAMIQNAYSMEERCRVIEQVGGIFYANPKDCPDLDLP
;
A
#
# COMPACT_ATOMS: atom_id res chain seq x y z
N MET A 1 26.48 -58.35 -10.39
CA MET A 1 27.27 -57.29 -9.71
C MET A 1 27.16 -56.04 -10.57
N THR A 2 26.11 -55.25 -10.35
CA THR A 2 25.83 -54.03 -11.11
C THR A 2 26.19 -52.83 -10.24
N ASN A 3 27.15 -52.05 -10.70
CA ASN A 3 27.63 -50.83 -10.04
C ASN A 3 26.53 -49.76 -10.03
N SER A 4 26.17 -49.29 -8.85
CA SER A 4 25.34 -48.10 -8.65
C SER A 4 26.21 -46.84 -8.85
N PRO A 5 25.73 -45.79 -9.56
CA PRO A 5 26.35 -44.49 -9.48
C PRO A 5 25.88 -43.76 -8.21
N LEU A 6 26.84 -43.22 -7.47
CA LEU A 6 26.63 -42.24 -6.41
C LEU A 6 25.96 -40.99 -7.00
N ILE A 7 24.74 -40.69 -6.58
CA ILE A 7 24.14 -39.37 -6.74
C ILE A 7 24.90 -38.44 -5.78
N SER A 8 25.65 -37.50 -6.36
CA SER A 8 26.14 -36.33 -5.65
C SER A 8 24.93 -35.45 -5.34
N SER A 9 24.59 -35.34 -4.07
CA SER A 9 23.69 -34.33 -3.55
C SER A 9 24.36 -32.96 -3.74
N GLU A 10 24.05 -32.28 -4.84
CA GLU A 10 24.21 -30.83 -4.90
C GLU A 10 23.25 -30.24 -3.88
N GLU A 11 23.81 -29.84 -2.74
CA GLU A 11 23.15 -29.05 -1.71
C GLU A 11 22.83 -27.69 -2.33
N SER A 12 21.67 -27.59 -2.96
CA SER A 12 21.06 -26.34 -3.39
C SER A 12 20.98 -25.44 -2.15
N SER A 13 21.80 -24.40 -2.13
CA SER A 13 21.62 -23.28 -1.21
C SER A 13 20.15 -22.85 -1.30
N PRO A 14 19.47 -22.54 -0.19
CA PRO A 14 18.09 -22.06 -0.25
C PRO A 14 18.08 -20.82 -1.14
N GLU A 15 17.42 -20.91 -2.30
CA GLU A 15 17.21 -19.76 -3.18
C GLU A 15 16.61 -18.65 -2.31
N LEU A 16 17.35 -17.55 -2.18
CA LEU A 16 16.82 -16.36 -1.51
C LEU A 16 15.54 -15.98 -2.24
N PRO A 17 14.46 -15.65 -1.52
CA PRO A 17 13.24 -15.23 -2.18
C PRO A 17 13.56 -14.04 -3.10
N PRO A 18 12.95 -13.98 -4.31
CA PRO A 18 13.24 -12.93 -5.27
C PRO A 18 13.00 -11.56 -4.64
N SER A 19 13.86 -10.60 -4.97
CA SER A 19 13.69 -9.20 -4.56
C SER A 19 12.39 -8.64 -5.11
N ILE A 20 11.77 -7.74 -4.35
CA ILE A 20 10.56 -7.07 -4.80
C ILE A 20 10.97 -5.91 -5.71
N ASP A 21 10.75 -6.09 -7.01
CA ASP A 21 11.18 -5.15 -8.05
C ASP A 21 10.07 -4.17 -8.51
N PHE A 22 8.86 -4.29 -7.96
CA PHE A 22 7.68 -3.51 -8.36
C PHE A 22 7.11 -2.70 -7.21
N ARG A 23 6.73 -1.44 -7.49
CA ARG A 23 5.91 -0.59 -6.61
C ARG A 23 4.45 -1.01 -6.61
N VAL A 24 3.97 -1.49 -7.76
CA VAL A 24 2.62 -2.03 -7.94
C VAL A 24 2.75 -3.29 -8.76
N SER A 25 2.22 -4.40 -8.23
CA SER A 25 2.24 -5.69 -8.92
C SER A 25 0.88 -6.39 -8.85
N PHE A 26 0.42 -6.87 -10.00
CA PHE A 26 -0.85 -7.58 -10.13
C PHE A 26 -0.63 -9.11 -10.10
N GLY A 27 -1.21 -9.77 -9.09
CA GLY A 27 -1.10 -11.20 -8.89
C GLY A 27 -2.32 -12.01 -9.37
N SER A 28 -2.44 -13.25 -8.88
CA SER A 28 -3.58 -14.13 -9.18
C SER A 28 -4.83 -13.85 -8.33
N GLY A 29 -4.67 -13.09 -7.25
CA GLY A 29 -5.74 -12.77 -6.28
C GLY A 29 -6.50 -11.48 -6.60
N PRO A 30 -7.52 -11.14 -5.79
CA PRO A 30 -8.23 -9.88 -5.93
C PRO A 30 -7.37 -8.69 -5.47
N GLY A 31 -7.53 -7.57 -6.17
CA GLY A 31 -6.75 -6.35 -5.92
C GLY A 31 -5.32 -6.47 -6.42
N THR A 32 -4.46 -5.59 -5.92
CA THR A 32 -3.05 -5.53 -6.27
C THR A 32 -2.21 -5.34 -5.02
N GLU A 33 -0.93 -5.69 -5.10
CA GLU A 33 0.03 -5.31 -4.09
C GLU A 33 0.60 -3.94 -4.43
N VAL A 34 0.70 -3.06 -3.43
CA VAL A 34 1.43 -1.80 -3.54
C VAL A 34 2.51 -1.80 -2.46
N THR A 35 3.75 -1.54 -2.86
CA THR A 35 4.93 -1.60 -1.99
C THR A 35 5.63 -0.25 -1.97
N GLY A 36 6.31 0.10 -0.89
CA GLY A 36 7.08 1.35 -0.80
C GLY A 36 8.25 1.26 0.16
N TRP A 37 9.37 1.89 -0.18
CA TRP A 37 10.61 1.80 0.61
C TRP A 37 10.92 3.12 1.31
N PRO A 38 10.68 3.24 2.61
CA PRO A 38 10.93 4.49 3.30
C PRO A 38 12.43 4.69 3.57
N SER A 39 12.85 5.94 3.70
CA SER A 39 14.20 6.39 4.05
C SER A 39 14.65 5.89 5.42
N LYS A 40 13.71 5.57 6.32
CA LYS A 40 14.00 4.94 7.62
C LYS A 40 14.43 3.47 7.50
N GLY A 41 14.37 2.88 6.31
CA GLY A 41 14.62 1.47 6.05
C GLY A 41 13.37 0.60 6.20
N GLY A 42 13.48 -0.67 5.79
CA GLY A 42 12.36 -1.60 5.70
C GLY A 42 11.52 -1.39 4.43
N ILE A 43 10.30 -1.93 4.46
CA ILE A 43 9.35 -1.89 3.33
C ILE A 43 7.91 -1.80 3.85
N TYR A 44 7.09 -0.95 3.23
CA TYR A 44 5.64 -0.98 3.41
C TYR A 44 5.03 -1.90 2.36
N ILE A 45 4.11 -2.74 2.80
CA ILE A 45 3.29 -3.57 1.92
C ILE A 45 1.82 -3.30 2.19
N LEU A 46 1.11 -2.84 1.16
CA LEU A 46 -0.34 -2.79 1.10
C LEU A 46 -0.84 -3.97 0.28
N THR A 47 -1.30 -5.00 0.96
CA THR A 47 -1.91 -6.17 0.31
C THR A 47 -3.38 -5.91 -0.02
N SER A 48 -3.84 -6.41 -1.16
CA SER A 48 -5.23 -6.29 -1.62
C SER A 48 -5.71 -4.83 -1.80
N CYS A 49 -4.85 -3.97 -2.37
CA CYS A 49 -5.24 -2.63 -2.81
C CYS A 49 -6.26 -2.74 -3.96
N LEU A 50 -7.43 -2.12 -3.80
CA LEU A 50 -8.56 -2.24 -4.74
C LEU A 50 -8.63 -1.07 -5.71
N GLY A 51 -9.49 -1.18 -6.73
CA GLY A 51 -9.68 -0.12 -7.73
C GLY A 51 -9.95 1.27 -7.13
N VAL A 52 -10.79 1.35 -6.09
CA VAL A 52 -11.08 2.62 -5.39
C VAL A 52 -9.85 3.21 -4.67
N GLU A 53 -8.96 2.33 -4.18
CA GLU A 53 -7.72 2.73 -3.52
C GLU A 53 -6.69 3.15 -4.57
N LEU A 54 -6.56 2.42 -5.67
CA LEU A 54 -5.71 2.81 -6.81
C LEU A 54 -6.14 4.14 -7.41
N ASP A 55 -7.45 4.36 -7.59
CA ASP A 55 -7.99 5.64 -8.08
C ASP A 55 -7.67 6.78 -7.09
N PHE A 56 -7.76 6.54 -5.78
CA PHE A 56 -7.39 7.51 -4.75
C PHE A 56 -5.88 7.81 -4.71
N LEU A 57 -5.05 6.80 -4.99
CA LEU A 57 -3.60 6.93 -5.07
C LEU A 57 -3.10 7.45 -6.43
N GLU A 58 -4.01 7.71 -7.38
CA GLU A 58 -3.69 8.07 -8.75
C GLU A 58 -2.77 7.04 -9.45
N LEU A 59 -2.97 5.76 -9.13
CA LEU A 59 -2.23 4.61 -9.67
C LEU A 59 -2.91 3.98 -10.88
N ASP A 60 -2.10 3.40 -11.78
CA ASP A 60 -2.63 2.59 -12.88
C ASP A 60 -3.33 1.33 -12.33
N ARG A 61 -4.52 1.05 -12.84
CA ARG A 61 -5.37 -0.06 -12.37
C ARG A 61 -5.10 -1.39 -13.06
N PHE A 62 -4.31 -1.38 -14.13
CA PHE A 62 -4.20 -2.50 -15.06
C PHE A 62 -2.76 -2.80 -15.49
N ARG A 63 -1.77 -2.07 -14.98
CA ARG A 63 -0.37 -2.25 -15.33
C ARG A 63 0.52 -2.18 -14.12
N ASP A 64 1.43 -3.14 -14.03
CA ASP A 64 2.50 -3.12 -13.05
C ASP A 64 3.29 -1.80 -13.15
N THR A 65 3.78 -1.34 -12.01
CA THR A 65 4.67 -0.19 -11.92
C THR A 65 6.00 -0.65 -11.35
N GLU A 66 7.04 -0.61 -12.19
CA GLU A 66 8.40 -0.96 -11.78
C GLU A 66 8.92 0.02 -10.73
N ARG A 67 9.74 -0.50 -9.83
CA ARG A 67 10.52 0.31 -8.89
C ARG A 67 11.68 0.96 -9.66
N PRO A 68 11.95 2.27 -9.47
CA PRO A 68 13.15 2.90 -9.99
C PRO A 68 14.42 2.20 -9.55
N SER A 69 15.44 2.27 -10.40
CA SER A 69 16.72 1.64 -10.10
C SER A 69 17.34 2.27 -8.86
N THR A 70 17.88 1.45 -7.98
CA THR A 70 18.63 1.93 -6.80
C THR A 70 19.91 2.69 -7.17
N SER A 71 20.37 2.59 -8.42
CA SER A 71 21.48 3.38 -8.95
C SER A 71 21.13 4.83 -9.25
N ASP A 72 19.84 5.16 -9.32
CA ASP A 72 19.40 6.50 -9.68
C ASP A 72 19.60 7.46 -8.50
N ALA A 73 20.15 8.65 -8.77
CA ALA A 73 20.52 9.63 -7.75
C ALA A 73 19.33 10.05 -6.88
N ASP A 74 18.13 10.10 -7.47
CA ASP A 74 16.89 10.53 -6.84
C ASP A 74 16.04 9.37 -6.32
N SER A 75 16.48 8.11 -6.49
CA SER A 75 15.72 6.91 -6.09
C SER A 75 15.25 6.97 -4.64
N ARG A 76 16.12 7.38 -3.70
CA ARG A 76 15.74 7.47 -2.28
C ARG A 76 14.68 8.52 -2.01
N SER A 77 14.80 9.71 -2.61
CA SER A 77 13.80 10.77 -2.43
C SER A 77 12.48 10.40 -3.10
N ASP A 78 12.53 9.72 -4.24
CA ASP A 78 11.34 9.27 -4.96
C ASP A 78 10.61 8.17 -4.18
N GLU A 79 11.34 7.23 -3.58
CA GLU A 79 10.76 6.18 -2.73
C GLU A 79 10.18 6.75 -1.42
N GLU A 80 10.84 7.72 -0.80
CA GLU A 80 10.28 8.41 0.36
C GLU A 80 9.02 9.20 -0.02
N ALA A 81 9.01 9.86 -1.17
CA ALA A 81 7.84 10.55 -1.69
C ALA A 81 6.68 9.57 -1.97
N HIS A 82 6.98 8.40 -2.53
CA HIS A 82 6.05 7.28 -2.71
C HIS A 82 5.51 6.70 -1.38
N CYS A 83 6.23 6.90 -0.28
CA CYS A 83 5.73 6.51 1.04
C CYS A 83 4.90 7.62 1.72
N ASN A 84 5.23 8.90 1.47
CA ASN A 84 4.89 10.00 2.37
C ASN A 84 3.84 10.99 1.88
N ARG A 85 3.35 10.94 0.64
CA ARG A 85 2.45 12.00 0.18
C ARG A 85 1.25 12.12 1.14
N SER A 86 0.99 13.36 1.52
CA SER A 86 -0.02 13.75 2.49
C SER A 86 -0.66 15.02 1.97
N GLU A 87 -1.24 14.95 0.78
CA GLU A 87 -2.01 16.06 0.23
C GLU A 87 -3.47 15.66 0.11
N PHE A 88 -4.10 15.46 1.26
CA PHE A 88 -5.49 15.84 1.39
C PHE A 88 -5.57 17.37 1.40
N GLN A 89 -5.35 18.00 0.24
CA GLN A 89 -5.79 19.38 0.03
C GLN A 89 -7.23 19.30 -0.46
N SER A 90 -8.18 19.72 0.40
CA SER A 90 -9.56 19.92 -0.03
C SER A 90 -9.59 20.74 -1.34
N PRO A 91 -10.43 20.41 -2.34
CA PRO A 91 -10.51 21.12 -3.63
C PRO A 91 -10.76 22.64 -3.54
N GLN A 92 -11.05 23.17 -2.35
CA GLN A 92 -11.34 24.58 -2.11
C GLN A 92 -10.09 25.47 -1.96
N GLN A 93 -8.88 24.92 -1.84
CA GLN A 93 -7.64 25.72 -1.73
C GLN A 93 -6.88 25.95 -3.05
N LEU A 94 -7.32 25.36 -4.17
CA LEU A 94 -6.63 25.47 -5.47
C LEU A 94 -6.89 26.77 -6.27
N PHE A 95 -7.64 27.74 -5.72
CA PHE A 95 -7.99 28.99 -6.43
C PHE A 95 -7.35 30.26 -5.86
N LYS A 96 -6.06 30.25 -5.48
CA LYS A 96 -5.33 31.51 -5.26
C LYS A 96 -3.84 31.40 -5.60
N TYR A 97 -3.46 31.26 -6.87
CA TYR A 97 -2.15 31.73 -7.33
C TYR A 97 -2.21 32.07 -8.83
N GLN A 98 -2.31 33.36 -9.13
CA GLN A 98 -2.11 33.88 -10.50
C GLN A 98 -0.62 34.01 -10.77
N GLY A 99 -0.13 33.48 -11.89
CA GLY A 99 1.16 33.90 -12.45
C GLY A 99 1.89 32.85 -13.30
N THR A 100 1.80 33.04 -14.62
CA THR A 100 2.67 32.50 -15.70
C THR A 100 2.45 31.04 -16.15
N TYR A 101 2.15 30.92 -17.45
CA TYR A 101 1.82 29.70 -18.19
C TYR A 101 2.99 28.71 -18.40
N LEU A 102 4.19 29.00 -17.87
CA LEU A 102 5.35 28.10 -17.88
C LEU A 102 5.44 27.19 -16.63
N SER A 103 4.55 27.37 -15.65
CA SER A 103 4.48 26.55 -14.43
C SER A 103 3.68 25.25 -14.59
N LEU A 104 2.86 25.14 -15.65
CA LEU A 104 1.91 24.02 -15.82
C LEU A 104 2.58 22.69 -16.19
N LEU A 105 3.66 22.70 -16.98
CA LEU A 105 4.41 21.47 -17.30
C LEU A 105 5.26 20.97 -16.14
N LYS A 106 5.71 21.86 -15.24
CA LYS A 106 6.37 21.46 -14.00
C LYS A 106 5.36 20.95 -12.95
N TRP A 107 4.14 21.48 -12.97
CA TRP A 107 3.03 21.00 -12.14
C TRP A 107 2.45 19.66 -12.61
N GLN A 108 2.43 19.40 -13.92
CA GLN A 108 1.91 18.14 -14.47
C GLN A 108 2.88 16.96 -14.26
N VAL A 109 4.15 17.23 -13.97
CA VAL A 109 5.17 16.23 -13.63
C VAL A 109 5.35 16.09 -12.10
N LEU A 110 4.75 16.97 -11.29
CA LEU A 110 4.77 16.92 -9.81
C LEU A 110 3.52 16.25 -9.19
N ILE A 111 2.54 15.82 -10.00
CA ILE A 111 1.30 15.15 -9.54
C ILE A 111 1.36 13.66 -9.89
N LEU A 112 2.48 13.00 -9.56
CA LEU A 112 2.58 11.54 -9.58
C LEU A 112 3.32 11.12 -8.31
N ALA A 113 2.65 11.30 -7.17
CA ALA A 113 3.14 10.83 -5.89
C ALA A 113 2.07 9.92 -5.28
N ILE A 114 2.45 8.66 -5.17
CA ILE A 114 1.61 7.53 -4.80
C ILE A 114 1.82 7.28 -3.30
N ILE A 115 0.86 6.71 -2.55
CA ILE A 115 1.00 6.55 -1.09
C ILE A 115 0.61 5.15 -0.62
N VAL A 116 1.51 4.53 0.14
CA VAL A 116 1.28 3.19 0.70
C VAL A 116 0.76 3.29 2.14
N ARG A 117 1.24 4.25 2.94
CA ARG A 117 0.95 4.38 4.39
C ARG A 117 -0.49 4.80 4.71
N GLN A 118 -1.08 5.68 3.90
CA GLN A 118 -2.43 6.21 4.14
C GLN A 118 -3.54 5.17 4.09
N LEU A 119 -3.30 4.03 3.44
CA LEU A 119 -4.28 2.95 3.35
C LEU A 119 -4.03 1.84 4.39
N GLY A 120 -3.16 2.10 5.37
CA GLY A 120 -2.86 1.17 6.44
C GLY A 120 -1.89 0.07 6.03
N ALA A 121 -0.96 0.36 5.13
CA ALA A 121 0.09 -0.58 4.78
C ALA A 121 0.92 -0.99 5.99
N THR A 122 1.30 -2.27 6.02
CA THR A 122 2.12 -2.84 7.07
C THR A 122 3.58 -2.57 6.76
N TRP A 123 4.31 -2.01 7.73
CA TRP A 123 5.76 -1.91 7.65
C TRP A 123 6.43 -3.21 8.09
N TRP A 124 7.45 -3.63 7.36
CA TRP A 124 8.28 -4.79 7.63
C TRP A 124 9.75 -4.37 7.71
N ASP A 125 10.51 -4.97 8.65
CA ASP A 125 11.94 -4.69 8.83
C ASP A 125 12.76 -5.02 7.57
N SER A 126 12.33 -6.02 6.78
CA SER A 126 12.97 -6.39 5.51
C SER A 126 12.03 -7.13 4.57
N GLU A 127 12.37 -7.16 3.28
CA GLU A 127 11.70 -8.01 2.27
C GLU A 127 11.75 -9.50 2.65
N HIS A 128 12.81 -9.94 3.34
CA HIS A 128 12.93 -11.32 3.80
C HIS A 128 11.85 -11.68 4.83
N GLU A 129 11.64 -10.82 5.83
CA GLU A 129 10.59 -11.02 6.84
C GLU A 129 9.19 -11.03 6.21
N TYR A 130 8.94 -10.14 5.25
CA TYR A 130 7.70 -10.15 4.48
C TYR A 130 7.52 -11.47 3.70
N ASN A 131 8.55 -11.91 2.97
CA ASN A 131 8.50 -13.15 2.20
C ASN A 131 8.28 -14.38 3.10
N LEU A 132 8.89 -14.42 4.28
CA LEU A 132 8.63 -15.48 5.27
C LEU A 132 7.18 -15.45 5.77
N SER A 133 6.58 -14.27 5.90
CA SER A 133 5.18 -14.14 6.29
C SER A 133 4.23 -14.76 5.26
N TRP A 134 4.56 -14.72 3.97
CA TRP A 134 3.78 -15.35 2.90
C TRP A 134 3.74 -16.88 3.00
N LEU A 135 4.82 -17.49 3.51
CA LEU A 135 4.88 -18.93 3.77
C LEU A 135 4.02 -19.35 4.97
N ALA A 136 3.68 -18.40 5.85
CA ALA A 136 2.78 -18.66 6.95
C ALA A 136 1.32 -18.59 6.47
N TYR A 137 0.52 -19.59 6.83
CA TYR A 137 -0.92 -19.53 6.62
C TYR A 137 -1.52 -18.37 7.42
N SER A 138 -2.40 -17.60 6.79
CA SER A 138 -3.15 -16.55 7.46
C SER A 138 -3.93 -17.13 8.64
N LYS A 139 -3.78 -16.52 9.81
CA LYS A 139 -4.43 -16.93 11.05
C LYS A 139 -5.66 -16.06 11.30
N PRO A 140 -6.72 -16.59 11.93
CA PRO A 140 -7.90 -15.79 12.30
C PRO A 140 -7.57 -14.55 13.14
N THR A 141 -6.47 -14.59 13.90
CA THR A 141 -5.96 -13.51 14.74
C THR A 141 -5.13 -12.46 13.99
N ASP A 142 -4.78 -12.71 12.73
CA ASP A 142 -3.96 -11.77 11.96
C ASP A 142 -4.69 -10.45 11.78
N SER A 143 -3.92 -9.37 11.73
CA SER A 143 -4.49 -8.04 11.70
C SER A 143 -5.19 -7.75 10.37
N PHE A 144 -6.36 -7.14 10.47
CA PHE A 144 -7.13 -6.61 9.35
C PHE A 144 -7.30 -5.11 9.53
N ILE A 145 -6.86 -4.33 8.53
CA ILE A 145 -7.04 -2.88 8.51
C ILE A 145 -7.64 -2.43 7.18
N ARG A 146 -8.63 -1.53 7.23
CA ARG A 146 -9.17 -0.83 6.06
C ARG A 146 -9.37 0.63 6.40
N VAL A 147 -8.91 1.49 5.50
CA VAL A 147 -8.93 2.95 5.69
C VAL A 147 -9.77 3.61 4.61
N GLY A 148 -10.47 4.69 4.95
CA GLY A 148 -11.20 5.53 4.02
C GLY A 148 -11.01 7.02 4.33
N TRP A 149 -10.83 7.81 3.28
CA TRP A 149 -10.52 9.25 3.36
C TRP A 149 -11.69 10.09 2.83
N PRO A 150 -12.56 10.64 3.69
CA PRO A 150 -13.71 11.41 3.23
C PRO A 150 -13.28 12.78 2.71
N ALA A 151 -13.98 13.31 1.69
CA ALA A 151 -13.75 14.67 1.15
C ALA A 151 -13.86 15.83 2.19
N GLY A 152 -14.45 15.58 3.36
CA GLY A 152 -14.54 16.54 4.47
C GLY A 152 -13.31 16.61 5.37
N GLY A 153 -12.29 15.76 5.15
CA GLY A 153 -11.12 15.62 6.02
C GLY A 153 -11.34 14.64 7.17
N GLY A 154 -10.25 14.35 7.89
CA GLY A 154 -10.17 13.23 8.82
C GLY A 154 -10.01 11.89 8.11
N VAL A 155 -10.12 10.80 8.85
CA VAL A 155 -9.95 9.44 8.33
C VAL A 155 -10.85 8.45 9.07
N TRP A 156 -11.43 7.52 8.32
CA TRP A 156 -12.15 6.37 8.83
C TRP A 156 -11.24 5.15 8.82
N VAL A 157 -11.12 4.46 9.96
CA VAL A 157 -10.26 3.28 10.11
C VAL A 157 -11.06 2.14 10.73
N LEU A 158 -11.12 1.00 10.03
CA LEU A 158 -11.52 -0.27 10.60
C LEU A 158 -10.26 -1.08 10.90
N LYS A 159 -9.95 -1.25 12.19
CA LYS A 159 -8.89 -2.15 12.67
C LYS A 159 -9.51 -3.28 13.48
N THR A 160 -9.20 -4.52 13.11
CA THR A 160 -9.65 -5.73 13.82
C THR A 160 -8.75 -6.92 13.46
N THR A 161 -9.19 -8.15 13.72
CA THR A 161 -8.57 -9.39 13.24
C THR A 161 -9.29 -9.89 11.99
N LEU A 162 -8.70 -10.82 11.23
CA LEU A 162 -9.38 -11.47 10.09
C LEU A 162 -10.70 -12.13 10.52
N GLU A 163 -10.74 -12.77 11.68
CA GLU A 163 -11.98 -13.32 12.25
C GLU A 163 -13.01 -12.23 12.53
N GLY A 164 -12.61 -11.14 13.20
CA GLY A 164 -13.50 -10.01 13.49
C GLY A 164 -14.03 -9.33 12.23
N ALA A 165 -13.19 -9.22 11.20
CA ALA A 165 -13.58 -8.70 9.89
C ALA A 165 -14.62 -9.59 9.21
N SER A 166 -14.45 -10.91 9.28
CA SER A 166 -15.41 -11.90 8.78
C SER A 166 -16.76 -11.79 9.50
N GLN A 167 -16.75 -11.74 10.84
CA GLN A 167 -17.96 -11.60 11.66
C GLN A 167 -18.72 -10.28 11.37
N LYS A 168 -17.98 -9.21 11.07
CA LYS A 168 -18.54 -7.90 10.72
C LYS A 168 -19.01 -7.78 9.26
N GLY A 169 -18.70 -8.75 8.41
CA GLY A 169 -18.98 -8.66 6.97
C GLY A 169 -18.13 -7.59 6.26
N ALA A 170 -16.90 -7.36 6.71
CA ALA A 170 -16.02 -6.29 6.20
C ALA A 170 -15.68 -6.41 4.70
N ALA A 171 -15.93 -7.56 4.08
CA ALA A 171 -15.82 -7.74 2.63
C ALA A 171 -16.71 -6.76 1.83
N MET A 172 -17.81 -6.25 2.42
CA MET A 172 -18.65 -5.23 1.78
C MET A 172 -17.88 -3.95 1.41
N ILE A 173 -16.83 -3.61 2.15
CA ILE A 173 -15.97 -2.44 1.87
C ILE A 173 -15.36 -2.54 0.47
N GLN A 174 -15.12 -3.76 -0.02
CA GLN A 174 -14.49 -3.99 -1.31
C GLN A 174 -15.38 -3.62 -2.50
N ASN A 175 -16.69 -3.49 -2.29
CA ASN A 175 -17.66 -3.15 -3.33
C ASN A 175 -17.84 -1.65 -3.54
N ALA A 176 -17.14 -0.81 -2.77
CA ALA A 176 -17.23 0.64 -2.90
C ALA A 176 -16.63 1.12 -4.22
N TYR A 177 -17.34 1.99 -4.93
CA TYR A 177 -16.89 2.64 -6.17
C TYR A 177 -16.24 4.01 -5.94
N SER A 178 -16.34 4.55 -4.71
CA SER A 178 -15.76 5.84 -4.32
C SER A 178 -15.23 5.79 -2.90
N MET A 179 -14.33 6.72 -2.55
CA MET A 179 -13.80 6.81 -1.21
C MET A 179 -14.89 7.19 -0.19
N GLU A 180 -15.91 7.94 -0.61
CA GLU A 180 -17.07 8.29 0.20
C GLU A 180 -17.97 7.07 0.48
N GLU A 181 -18.21 6.21 -0.52
CA GLU A 181 -18.87 4.92 -0.30
C GLU A 181 -18.08 4.07 0.67
N ARG A 182 -16.75 4.00 0.48
CA ARG A 182 -15.86 3.24 1.33
C ARG A 182 -15.93 3.71 2.79
N CYS A 183 -15.85 5.02 3.04
CA CYS A 183 -16.00 5.60 4.37
C CYS A 183 -17.33 5.22 5.01
N ARG A 184 -18.45 5.33 4.28
CA ARG A 184 -19.79 4.97 4.79
C ARG A 184 -19.86 3.50 5.19
N VAL A 185 -19.29 2.60 4.39
CA VAL A 185 -19.28 1.17 4.72
C VAL A 185 -18.36 0.89 5.91
N ILE A 186 -17.19 1.53 5.99
CA ILE A 186 -16.28 1.43 7.14
C ILE A 186 -17.00 1.83 8.43
N GLU A 187 -17.71 2.97 8.43
CA GLU A 187 -18.55 3.41 9.54
C GLU A 187 -19.59 2.35 9.90
N GLN A 188 -20.34 1.83 8.91
CA GLN A 188 -21.40 0.84 9.10
C GLN A 188 -20.90 -0.45 9.78
N VAL A 189 -19.69 -0.91 9.46
CA VAL A 189 -19.12 -2.14 10.06
C VAL A 189 -18.34 -1.88 11.36
N GLY A 190 -18.43 -0.65 11.89
CA GLY A 190 -17.88 -0.26 13.18
C GLY A 190 -16.44 0.22 13.12
N GLY A 191 -16.03 0.87 12.03
CA GLY A 191 -14.81 1.66 11.99
C GLY A 191 -14.90 2.89 12.89
N ILE A 192 -13.74 3.49 13.16
CA ILE A 192 -13.58 4.67 14.03
C ILE A 192 -13.17 5.85 13.14
N PHE A 193 -13.79 7.00 13.38
CA PHE A 193 -13.40 8.25 12.75
C PHE A 193 -12.38 9.00 13.58
N TYR A 194 -11.31 9.44 12.95
CA TYR A 194 -10.30 10.31 13.53
C TYR A 194 -10.33 11.65 12.79
N ALA A 195 -10.69 12.72 13.50
CA ALA A 195 -10.72 14.07 12.93
C ALA A 195 -9.31 14.53 12.51
N ASN A 196 -8.31 14.20 13.32
CA ASN A 196 -6.91 14.30 12.96
C ASN A 196 -6.36 12.88 12.68
N PRO A 197 -5.96 12.56 11.45
CA PRO A 197 -5.43 11.23 11.11
C PRO A 197 -4.24 10.76 11.96
N LYS A 198 -3.42 11.70 12.44
CA LYS A 198 -2.27 11.40 13.31
C LYS A 198 -2.66 10.88 14.70
N ASP A 199 -3.93 11.03 15.09
CA ASP A 199 -4.43 10.48 16.34
C ASP A 199 -4.74 8.97 16.23
N CYS A 200 -4.74 8.42 15.01
CA CYS A 200 -4.92 6.99 14.81
C CYS A 200 -3.60 6.24 15.09
N PRO A 201 -3.55 5.36 16.10
CA PRO A 201 -2.32 4.63 16.44
C PRO A 201 -1.96 3.54 15.41
N ASP A 202 -2.91 3.15 14.56
CA ASP A 202 -2.75 2.09 13.56
C ASP A 202 -2.24 2.61 12.21
N LEU A 203 -2.14 3.93 12.03
CA LEU A 203 -1.61 4.56 10.82
C LEU A 203 -0.25 5.19 11.11
N ASP A 204 0.78 4.72 10.41
CA ASP A 204 2.14 5.25 10.50
C ASP A 204 2.30 6.49 9.61
N LEU A 205 1.63 7.59 9.98
CA LEU A 205 1.66 8.85 9.24
C LEU A 205 2.80 9.76 9.73
N PRO A 206 3.53 10.45 8.84
CA PRO A 206 4.55 11.44 9.22
C PRO A 206 3.93 12.71 9.81
#